data_AF-A0A377B080-F1
#
_entry.id   AF-A0A377B080-F1
#
_cell.length_a   1.000
_cell.length_b   1.000
_cell.length_c   1.000
_cell.angle_alpha   90.00
_cell.angle_beta   90.00
_cell.angle_gamma   90.00
#
_symmetry.space_group_name_H-M   'P 1'
#
loop_
_entity.id
_entity.type
_entity.pdbx_description
1 polymer ?
#
loop_
_entity_poly.entity_id
_entity_poly.type
_entity_poly.pdbx_seq_one_letter_code
_entity_poly.pdbx_strand_id
1 'polypeptide(L)'
;MHHDFTHAYGDEQGWQEYCEYLHHGLSAIKRRLGLQRYNELAARLDAALTTQLTTGSTDGHLAWLVPLLEEYYDPMYRYQLEKKSGKSCLSR
;
A
#
# COMPACT_ATOMS: atom_id res chain seq x y z
N MET A 1 9.15 -4.63 6.92
CA MET A 1 7.85 -3.94 6.93
C MET A 1 6.71 -4.91 7.23
N HIS A 2 6.32 -5.84 6.34
CA HIS A 2 5.37 -6.92 6.70
C HIS A 2 5.98 -7.87 7.75
N HIS A 3 7.26 -8.22 7.56
CA HIS A 3 8.04 -9.09 8.44
C HIS A 3 8.19 -8.60 9.90
N ASP A 4 8.14 -7.28 10.13
CA ASP A 4 8.29 -6.70 11.48
C ASP A 4 7.03 -6.90 12.33
N PHE A 5 5.85 -6.94 11.70
CA PHE A 5 4.57 -7.16 12.37
C PHE A 5 4.27 -8.65 12.57
N THR A 6 4.57 -9.50 11.58
CA THR A 6 4.44 -10.96 11.68
C THR A 6 5.29 -11.53 12.82
N HIS A 7 6.48 -10.98 13.04
CA HIS A 7 7.42 -11.41 14.08
C HIS A 7 6.99 -10.96 15.50
N ALA A 8 6.18 -9.91 15.63
CA ALA A 8 5.77 -9.37 16.93
C ALA A 8 4.42 -9.92 17.43
N TYR A 9 3.49 -10.29 16.54
CA TYR A 9 2.11 -10.65 16.91
C TYR A 9 1.60 -12.00 16.36
N GLY A 10 2.32 -12.66 15.44
CA GLY A 10 1.88 -13.89 14.77
C GLY A 10 1.18 -13.64 13.43
N ASP A 11 1.12 -14.66 12.57
CA ASP A 11 0.74 -14.55 11.14
C ASP A 11 -0.64 -13.92 10.92
N GLU A 12 -1.63 -14.31 11.74
CA GLU A 12 -3.01 -13.84 11.64
C GLU A 12 -3.23 -12.42 12.22
N GLN A 13 -2.56 -12.09 13.33
CA GLN A 13 -2.63 -10.77 13.95
C GLN A 13 -1.85 -9.73 13.15
N GLY A 14 -0.71 -10.11 12.57
CA GLY A 14 0.09 -9.24 11.70
C GLY A 14 -0.68 -8.79 10.46
N TRP A 15 -1.56 -9.64 9.92
CA TRP A 15 -2.44 -9.26 8.81
C TRP A 15 -3.50 -8.24 9.20
N GLN A 16 -4.15 -8.42 10.35
CA GLN A 16 -5.15 -7.48 10.86
C GLN A 16 -4.54 -6.11 11.15
N GLU A 17 -3.41 -6.07 11.86
CA GLU A 17 -2.67 -4.83 12.14
C GLU A 17 -2.20 -4.14 10.86
N TYR A 18 -1.77 -4.91 9.86
CA TYR A 18 -1.37 -4.37 8.55
C TYR A 18 -2.55 -3.73 7.81
N CYS A 19 -3.70 -4.40 7.77
CA CYS A 19 -4.93 -3.85 7.20
C CYS A 19 -5.33 -2.56 7.93
N GLU A 20 -5.34 -2.59 9.26
CA GLU A 20 -5.75 -1.46 10.10
C GLU A 20 -4.81 -0.27 9.91
N TYR A 21 -3.49 -0.50 9.88
CA TYR A 21 -2.49 0.52 9.59
C TYR A 21 -2.72 1.23 8.25
N LEU A 22 -3.01 0.48 7.19
CA LEU A 22 -3.29 1.04 5.86
C LEU A 22 -4.59 1.87 5.85
N HIS A 23 -5.65 1.35 6.47
CA HIS A 23 -6.92 2.09 6.59
C HIS A 23 -6.79 3.35 7.44
N HIS A 24 -5.97 3.32 8.48
CA HIS A 24 -5.69 4.47 9.32
C HIS A 24 -4.93 5.55 8.54
N GLY A 25 -3.92 5.16 7.75
CA GLY A 25 -3.21 6.06 6.83
C GLY A 25 -4.14 6.72 5.81
N LEU A 26 -5.03 5.94 5.18
CA LEU A 26 -6.02 6.46 4.22
C LEU A 26 -7.04 7.40 4.89
N SER A 27 -7.42 7.12 6.13
CA SER A 27 -8.35 7.96 6.91
C SER A 27 -7.73 9.30 7.29
N ALA A 28 -6.42 9.37 7.53
CA ALA A 28 -5.72 10.62 7.85
C ALA A 28 -5.79 11.63 6.69
N ILE A 29 -5.75 11.15 5.44
CA ILE A 29 -5.85 11.98 4.23
C ILE A 29 -7.27 12.11 3.68
N LYS A 30 -8.26 11.39 4.25
CA LYS A 30 -9.68 11.46 3.87
C LYS A 30 -10.21 12.90 3.83
N ARG A 31 -9.80 13.74 4.78
CA ARG A 31 -10.21 15.15 4.84
C ARG A 31 -9.68 15.99 3.67
N ARG A 32 -8.57 15.58 3.05
CA ARG A 32 -7.93 16.26 1.91
C ARG A 32 -8.45 15.75 0.57
N LEU A 33 -8.62 14.43 0.45
CA LEU A 33 -9.16 13.78 -0.76
C LEU A 33 -10.66 14.01 -0.95
N GLY A 34 -11.41 14.14 0.15
CA GLY A 34 -12.86 14.16 0.12
C GLY A 34 -13.47 12.76 0.13
N LEU A 35 -14.76 12.68 0.45
CA LEU A 35 -15.45 11.40 0.72
C LEU A 35 -15.53 10.48 -0.51
N GLN A 36 -15.75 11.05 -1.69
CA GLN A 36 -15.87 10.28 -2.93
C GLN A 36 -14.54 9.60 -3.29
N ARG A 37 -13.45 10.37 -3.37
CA ARG A 37 -12.10 9.84 -3.63
C ARG A 37 -11.65 8.84 -2.57
N TYR A 38 -11.94 9.12 -1.30
CA TYR A 38 -11.67 8.19 -0.21
C TYR A 38 -12.35 6.83 -0.44
N ASN A 39 -13.65 6.81 -0.79
CA ASN A 39 -14.36 5.56 -1.03
C ASN A 39 -13.78 4.78 -2.22
N GLU A 40 -13.40 5.47 -3.30
CA GLU A 40 -12.75 4.82 -4.44
C GLU A 40 -11.40 4.20 -4.07
N LEU A 41 -10.56 4.92 -3.32
CA LEU A 41 -9.26 4.41 -2.89
C LEU A 41 -9.40 3.29 -1.85
N ALA A 42 -10.36 3.39 -0.94
CA ALA A 42 -10.64 2.35 0.06
C ALA A 42 -11.08 1.04 -0.62
N ALA A 43 -11.94 1.11 -1.64
CA ALA A 43 -12.35 -0.07 -2.39
C ALA A 43 -11.16 -0.73 -3.12
N ARG A 44 -10.23 0.07 -3.65
CA ARG A 44 -9.02 -0.45 -4.30
C ARG A 44 -8.03 -1.04 -3.30
N LEU A 45 -7.91 -0.45 -2.10
CA LEU A 45 -7.12 -1.00 -1.00
C LEU A 45 -7.66 -2.38 -0.58
N ASP A 46 -8.98 -2.52 -0.43
CA ASP A 46 -9.61 -3.79 -0.05
C ASP A 46 -9.39 -4.89 -1.11
N ALA A 47 -9.53 -4.53 -2.39
CA ALA A 47 -9.22 -5.42 -3.51
C ALA A 47 -7.74 -5.83 -3.55
N ALA A 48 -6.83 -4.91 -3.22
CA ALA A 48 -5.39 -5.19 -3.14
C ALA A 48 -5.06 -6.16 -2.00
N LEU A 49 -5.64 -5.94 -0.81
CA LEU A 49 -5.50 -6.83 0.34
C LEU A 49 -6.02 -8.24 0.03
N THR A 50 -7.20 -8.34 -0.59
CA THR A 50 -7.75 -9.62 -1.05
C THR A 50 -6.82 -10.32 -2.04
N THR A 51 -6.27 -9.57 -3.00
CA THR A 51 -5.32 -10.11 -3.98
C THR A 51 -4.05 -10.62 -3.30
N GLN A 52 -3.48 -9.86 -2.37
CA GLN A 52 -2.30 -10.25 -1.61
C GLN A 52 -2.57 -11.48 -0.74
N LEU A 53 -3.76 -11.60 -0.14
CA LEU A 53 -4.14 -12.78 0.63
C LEU A 53 -4.27 -14.03 -0.25
N THR A 54 -4.81 -13.88 -1.46
CA THR A 54 -5.13 -15.02 -2.35
C THR A 54 -3.91 -15.47 -3.17
N THR A 55 -3.05 -14.53 -3.56
CA THR A 55 -1.92 -14.77 -4.49
C THR A 55 -0.54 -14.52 -3.88
N GLY A 56 -0.47 -13.94 -2.68
CA GLY A 56 0.79 -13.49 -2.07
C GLY A 56 1.41 -12.27 -2.74
N SER A 57 0.80 -11.72 -3.79
CA SER A 57 1.35 -10.62 -4.58
C SER A 57 0.84 -9.26 -4.11
N THR A 58 1.76 -8.32 -3.91
CA THR A 58 1.48 -6.93 -3.48
C THR A 58 1.15 -6.00 -4.65
N ASP A 59 1.06 -6.50 -5.88
CA ASP A 59 0.90 -5.70 -7.10
C ASP A 59 -0.37 -4.82 -7.07
N GLY A 60 -1.47 -5.37 -6.52
CA GLY A 60 -2.73 -4.64 -6.37
C GLY A 60 -2.63 -3.37 -5.54
N HIS A 61 -1.63 -3.25 -4.65
CA HIS A 61 -1.46 -2.04 -3.83
C HIS A 61 -1.12 -0.81 -4.67
N LEU A 62 -0.52 -1.00 -5.85
CA LEU A 62 -0.21 0.11 -6.77
C LEU A 62 -1.49 0.79 -7.29
N ALA A 63 -2.60 0.06 -7.42
CA ALA A 63 -3.85 0.58 -7.97
C ALA A 63 -4.48 1.70 -7.13
N TRP A 64 -4.23 1.71 -5.82
CA TRP A 64 -4.65 2.77 -4.92
C TRP A 64 -3.50 3.71 -4.52
N LEU A 65 -2.24 3.24 -4.47
CA LEU A 65 -1.08 4.10 -4.21
C LEU A 65 -0.86 5.12 -5.32
N VAL A 66 -0.83 4.71 -6.59
CA VAL A 66 -0.50 5.58 -7.72
C VAL A 66 -1.38 6.83 -7.79
N PRO A 67 -2.73 6.72 -7.84
CA PRO A 67 -3.60 7.90 -7.88
C PRO A 67 -3.47 8.75 -6.61
N LEU A 68 -3.28 8.12 -5.44
CA LEU A 68 -3.08 8.82 -4.18
C LEU A 68 -1.78 9.61 -4.15
N LEU A 69 -0.69 9.07 -4.69
CA LEU A 69 0.58 9.78 -4.81
C LEU A 69 0.50 10.89 -5.85
N GLU A 70 -0.12 10.69 -7.00
CA GLU A 70 -0.25 11.79 -7.99
C GLU A 70 -1.15 12.93 -7.48
N GLU A 71 -2.18 12.64 -6.68
CA GLU A 71 -3.04 13.68 -6.09
C GLU A 71 -2.45 14.34 -4.84
N TYR A 72 -1.62 13.64 -4.06
CA TYR A 72 -1.09 14.12 -2.78
C TYR A 72 0.40 14.55 -2.83
N TYR A 73 1.17 14.10 -3.84
CA TYR A 73 2.62 14.31 -4.01
C TYR A 73 3.04 14.33 -5.51
N ASP A 74 3.03 15.47 -6.20
CA ASP A 74 3.73 15.60 -7.51
C ASP A 74 4.47 16.96 -7.57
N PRO A 75 5.73 17.08 -8.10
CA PRO A 75 6.38 16.32 -9.20
C PRO A 75 7.67 15.52 -8.93
N MET A 76 8.12 15.37 -7.68
CA MET A 76 9.45 14.79 -7.41
C MET A 76 9.47 13.26 -7.23
N TYR A 77 8.32 12.60 -7.06
CA TYR A 77 8.27 11.19 -6.66
C TYR A 77 8.43 10.19 -7.83
N ARG A 78 8.25 10.62 -9.09
CA ARG A 78 8.51 9.77 -10.26
C ARG A 78 9.93 9.19 -10.27
N TYR A 79 10.92 9.93 -9.76
CA TYR A 79 12.32 9.50 -9.73
C TYR A 79 12.63 8.36 -8.75
N GLN A 80 11.79 8.08 -7.75
CA GLN A 80 12.09 7.06 -6.73
C GLN A 80 11.51 5.68 -7.05
N LEU A 81 10.41 5.62 -7.83
CA LEU A 81 9.84 4.35 -8.30
C LEU A 81 10.68 3.72 -9.41
N GLU A 82 11.21 4.50 -10.35
CA GLU A 82 12.19 4.02 -11.34
C GLU A 82 13.46 3.47 -10.69
N LYS A 83 13.84 3.96 -9.50
CA LYS A 83 15.03 3.50 -8.77
C LYS A 83 14.84 2.18 -8.01
N LYS A 84 13.60 1.76 -7.72
CA LYS A 84 13.35 0.49 -6.99
C LYS A 84 13.20 -0.73 -7.91
N SER A 85 12.94 -0.53 -9.21
CA SER A 85 12.98 -1.63 -10.20
C SER A 85 14.41 -1.97 -10.66
N GLY A 86 15.42 -1.24 -10.17
CA GLY A 86 16.83 -1.52 -10.45
C GLY A 86 17.59 -1.91 -9.20
N LYS A 87 17.49 -3.19 -8.79
CA LYS A 87 18.54 -4.01 -8.14
C LYS A 87 17.97 -5.35 -7.66
N SER A 88 17.65 -6.23 -8.61
CA SER A 88 18.00 -7.64 -8.43
C SER A 88 19.33 -7.85 -9.16
N CYS A 89 20.40 -7.31 -8.57
CA CYS A 89 21.78 -7.55 -9.00
C CYS A 89 22.64 -7.70 -7.75
N LEU A 90 22.62 -8.91 -7.16
CA LEU A 90 23.70 -9.55 -6.39
C LEU A 90 23.09 -10.84 -5.81
N SER A 91 23.67 -12.03 -5.90
CA SER A 91 24.80 -12.57 -6.63
C SER A 91 24.69 -14.08 -6.44
N ARG A 92 24.95 -14.80 -7.52
CA ARG A 92 25.65 -16.10 -7.62
C ARG A 92 26.00 -16.81 -6.31
#